data_AF-A0A2E1HB90-F1
#
_entry.id   AF-A0A2E1HB90-F1
#
_cell.length_a   1.000
_cell.length_b   1.000
_cell.length_c   1.000
_cell.angle_alpha   90.00
_cell.angle_beta   90.00
_cell.angle_gamma   90.00
#
_symmetry.space_group_name_H-M   'P 1'
#
loop_
_entity.id
_entity.type
_entity.pdbx_description
1 polymer ?
#
loop_
_entity_poly.entity_id
_entity_poly.type
_entity_poly.pdbx_seq_one_letter_code
_entity_poly.pdbx_strand_id
1 'polypeptide(L)'
;MPICLLSMTMKEEQMIVERKTLKLRERMKKLTDRKAQIERRIVEEMRRPMPDSVRLATLKRLRLRMKDEAAAIGRQLRPRPSQPSFS
;
A
#
# COMPACT_ATOMS: atom_id res chain seq x y z
N MET A 1 -11.18 36.72 -26.86
CA MET A 1 -11.79 35.79 -25.89
C MET A 1 -11.33 34.36 -26.16
N PRO A 2 -10.31 33.84 -25.45
CA PRO A 2 -10.08 32.39 -25.39
C PRO A 2 -9.59 31.96 -23.97
N ILE A 3 -10.51 31.80 -23.01
CA ILE A 3 -10.16 31.29 -21.66
C ILE A 3 -10.65 29.83 -21.47
N CYS A 4 -11.55 29.33 -22.31
CA CYS A 4 -12.18 28.02 -22.10
C CYS A 4 -11.26 26.80 -22.34
N LEU A 5 -10.20 26.91 -23.16
CA LEU A 5 -9.34 25.76 -23.50
C LEU A 5 -8.48 25.26 -22.33
N LEU A 6 -8.05 26.15 -21.41
CA LEU A 6 -7.30 25.73 -20.21
C LEU A 6 -8.17 25.01 -19.18
N SER A 7 -9.49 25.24 -19.17
CA SER A 7 -10.38 24.63 -18.18
C SER A 7 -10.69 23.15 -18.48
N MET A 8 -10.60 22.73 -19.75
CA MET A 8 -10.85 21.35 -20.14
C MET A 8 -9.66 20.43 -19.83
N THR A 9 -8.42 20.92 -19.96
CA THR A 9 -7.21 20.14 -19.64
C THR A 9 -7.10 19.83 -18.15
N MET A 10 -7.54 20.74 -17.27
CA MET A 10 -7.54 20.55 -15.83
C MET A 10 -8.50 19.44 -15.35
N LYS A 11 -9.62 19.19 -16.05
CA LYS A 11 -10.57 18.12 -15.69
C LYS A 11 -10.07 16.73 -16.06
N GLU A 12 -9.35 16.60 -17.18
CA GLU A 12 -8.74 15.34 -17.60
C GLU A 12 -7.60 14.91 -16.66
N GLU A 13 -6.73 15.85 -16.26
CA GLU A 13 -5.67 15.56 -15.31
C GLU A 13 -6.22 15.14 -13.93
N GLN A 14 -7.28 15.80 -13.45
CA GLN A 14 -7.94 15.43 -12.20
C GLN A 14 -8.51 14.01 -12.23
N MET A 15 -9.18 13.61 -13.31
CA MET A 15 -9.69 12.25 -13.48
C MET A 15 -8.59 11.18 -13.51
N ILE A 16 -7.44 11.47 -14.10
CA ILE A 16 -6.30 10.53 -14.14
C ILE A 16 -5.71 10.33 -12.74
N VAL A 17 -5.57 11.40 -11.97
CA VAL A 17 -5.05 11.35 -10.59
C VAL A 17 -6.02 10.58 -9.69
N GLU A 18 -7.32 10.86 -9.76
CA GLU A 18 -8.33 10.19 -8.96
C GLU A 18 -8.42 8.68 -9.28
N ARG A 19 -8.36 8.32 -10.56
CA ARG A 19 -8.33 6.91 -10.96
C ARG A 19 -7.05 6.20 -10.48
N LYS A 20 -5.91 6.89 -10.45
CA LYS A 20 -4.64 6.36 -9.92
C LYS A 20 -4.72 6.16 -8.41
N THR A 21 -5.27 7.11 -7.64
CA THR A 21 -5.39 6.99 -6.18
C THR A 21 -6.36 5.88 -5.78
N LEU A 22 -7.49 5.71 -6.49
CA LEU A 22 -8.43 4.60 -6.29
C LEU A 22 -7.75 3.24 -6.50
N LYS A 23 -6.98 3.07 -7.59
CA LYS A 23 -6.22 1.84 -7.85
C LYS A 23 -5.19 1.53 -6.75
N LEU A 24 -4.52 2.55 -6.23
CA LEU A 24 -3.57 2.39 -5.12
C LEU A 24 -4.28 1.98 -3.82
N ARG A 25 -5.45 2.57 -3.53
CA ARG A 25 -6.29 2.20 -2.39
C ARG A 25 -6.78 0.75 -2.47
N GLU A 26 -7.24 0.31 -3.64
CA GLU A 26 -7.63 -1.09 -3.85
C GLU A 26 -6.46 -2.06 -3.65
N ARG A 27 -5.29 -1.72 -4.18
CA ARG A 27 -4.06 -2.52 -3.96
C ARG A 27 -3.71 -2.59 -2.48
N MET A 28 -3.81 -1.48 -1.76
CA MET A 28 -3.56 -1.43 -0.31
C MET A 28 -4.53 -2.33 0.46
N LYS A 29 -5.82 -2.32 0.11
CA LYS A 29 -6.84 -3.20 0.70
C LYS A 29 -6.47 -4.67 0.48
N LYS A 30 -6.18 -5.07 -0.76
CA LYS A 30 -5.78 -6.45 -1.09
C LYS A 30 -4.54 -6.91 -0.34
N LEU A 31 -3.54 -6.04 -0.19
CA LEU A 31 -2.33 -6.33 0.59
C LEU A 31 -2.64 -6.51 2.08
N THR A 32 -3.53 -5.69 2.62
CA THR A 32 -3.96 -5.77 4.03
C THR A 32 -4.72 -7.07 4.29
N ASP A 33 -5.64 -7.46 3.41
CA ASP A 33 -6.39 -8.71 3.51
C ASP A 33 -5.47 -9.93 3.46
N ARG A 34 -4.51 -9.96 2.52
CA ARG A 34 -3.50 -11.02 2.42
C ARG A 34 -2.60 -11.09 3.66
N LYS A 35 -2.20 -9.93 4.20
CA LYS A 35 -1.43 -9.85 5.43
C LYS A 35 -2.20 -10.47 6.60
N ALA A 36 -3.48 -10.10 6.76
CA ALA A 36 -4.33 -10.66 7.81
C ALA A 36 -4.47 -12.19 7.68
N GLN A 37 -4.57 -12.72 6.46
CA GLN A 37 -4.60 -14.17 6.22
C GLN A 37 -3.28 -14.85 6.64
N ILE A 38 -2.12 -14.25 6.33
CA ILE A 38 -0.82 -14.80 6.72
C ILE A 38 -0.60 -14.73 8.23
N GLU A 39 -1.06 -13.65 8.89
CA GLU A 39 -1.01 -13.55 10.35
C GLU A 39 -1.86 -14.63 11.03
N ARG A 40 -3.07 -14.91 10.52
CA ARG A 40 -3.89 -16.04 11.02
C ARG A 40 -3.16 -17.38 10.87
N ARG A 41 -2.53 -17.63 9.71
CA ARG A 41 -1.75 -18.85 9.47
C ARG A 41 -0.54 -18.99 10.39
N ILE A 42 0.11 -17.88 10.75
CA ILE A 42 1.20 -17.87 11.74
C ILE A 42 0.67 -18.26 13.12
N VAL A 43 -0.45 -17.66 13.55
CA VAL A 43 -1.05 -17.96 14.86
C VAL A 43 -1.50 -19.42 14.94
N GLU A 44 -2.13 -19.93 13.88
CA GLU A 44 -2.53 -21.34 13.79
C GLU A 44 -1.32 -22.27 13.88
N GLU A 45 -0.21 -21.94 13.22
CA GLU A 45 0.99 -22.76 13.25
C GLU A 45 1.71 -22.72 14.60
N MET A 46 1.71 -21.57 15.27
CA MET A 46 2.26 -21.44 16.62
C MET A 46 1.44 -22.20 17.67
N ARG A 47 0.15 -22.45 17.42
CA ARG A 47 -0.72 -23.24 18.32
C ARG A 47 -0.51 -24.74 18.18
N ARG A 48 0.21 -25.20 17.17
CA ARG A 48 0.47 -26.63 17.00
C ARG A 48 1.42 -27.12 18.09
N PRO A 49 1.21 -28.34 18.62
CA PRO A 49 2.07 -28.91 19.66
C PRO A 49 3.53 -29.07 19.20
N MET A 50 3.76 -29.18 17.89
CA MET A 50 5.09 -29.10 17.28
C MET A 50 5.06 -28.12 16.09
N PRO A 51 5.53 -26.88 16.26
CA PRO A 51 5.53 -25.88 15.20
C PRO A 51 6.66 -26.13 14.21
N ASP A 52 6.35 -26.07 12.91
CA ASP A 52 7.38 -26.10 11.86
C ASP A 52 8.08 -24.73 11.79
N SER A 53 9.34 -24.70 12.22
CA SER A 53 10.17 -23.49 12.27
C SER A 53 10.47 -22.93 10.88
N VAL A 54 10.60 -23.78 9.86
CA VAL A 54 10.86 -23.37 8.46
C VAL A 54 9.61 -22.73 7.88
N ARG A 55 8.44 -23.33 8.13
CA ARG A 55 7.14 -22.80 7.72
C ARG A 55 6.85 -21.47 8.39
N LEU A 56 7.09 -21.35 9.69
CA LEU A 56 6.96 -20.09 10.44
C LEU A 56 7.91 -19.01 9.93
N ALA A 57 9.19 -19.34 9.69
CA ALA A 57 10.17 -18.39 9.14
C ALA A 57 9.72 -17.88 7.76
N THR A 58 9.21 -18.78 6.91
CA THR A 58 8.70 -18.44 5.58
C THR A 58 7.48 -17.52 5.66
N LEU A 59 6.51 -17.82 6.53
CA LEU A 59 5.34 -16.98 6.75
C LEU A 59 5.70 -15.61 7.32
N LYS A 60 6.66 -15.54 8.25
CA LYS A 60 7.16 -14.26 8.80
C LYS A 60 7.86 -13.41 7.74
N ARG A 61 8.65 -14.02 6.85
CA ARG A 61 9.28 -13.32 5.71
C ARG A 61 8.24 -12.78 4.74
N LEU A 62 7.22 -13.57 4.41
CA LEU A 62 6.10 -13.13 3.56
C LEU A 62 5.34 -11.96 4.19
N ARG A 63 5.07 -12.02 5.50
CA ARG A 63 4.47 -10.92 6.26
C ARG A 63 5.29 -9.64 6.17
N LEU A 64 6.61 -9.74 6.29
CA LEU A 64 7.52 -8.60 6.20
C LEU A 64 7.47 -7.96 4.81
N ARG A 65 7.59 -8.76 3.74
CA ARG A 65 7.51 -8.26 2.35
C ARG A 65 6.22 -7.50 2.07
N MET A 66 5.07 -8.04 2.49
CA MET A 66 3.78 -7.34 2.30
C MET A 66 3.69 -6.04 3.12
N LYS A 67 4.31 -5.99 4.31
CA LYS A 67 4.39 -4.75 5.10
C LYS A 67 5.23 -3.70 4.37
N ASP A 68 6.33 -4.10 3.74
CA ASP A 68 7.20 -3.20 3.00
C ASP A 68 6.52 -2.67 1.73
N GLU A 69 5.79 -3.53 1.01
CA GLU A 69 4.96 -3.12 -0.14
C GLU A 69 3.87 -2.12 0.26
N ALA A 70 3.15 -2.40 1.35
CA ALA A 70 2.14 -1.50 1.90
C ALA A 70 2.74 -0.15 2.33
N ALA A 71 3.93 -0.17 2.93
CA ALA A 71 4.66 1.05 3.29
C ALA A 71 5.12 1.83 2.05
N ALA A 72 5.55 1.15 0.98
CA ALA A 72 5.93 1.79 -0.28
C ALA A 72 4.74 2.49 -0.94
N ILE A 73 3.57 1.84 -0.98
CA ILE A 73 2.33 2.45 -1.50
C ILE A 73 1.87 3.60 -0.60
N GLY A 74 1.96 3.44 0.73
CA GLY A 74 1.65 4.49 1.69
C GLY A 74 2.52 5.73 1.51
N ARG A 75 3.81 5.56 1.21
CA ARG A 75 4.73 6.66 0.87
C ARG A 75 4.36 7.36 -0.45
N GLN A 76 3.84 6.63 -1.43
CA GLN A 76 3.37 7.22 -2.70
C GLN A 76 2.07 8.01 -2.53
N LEU A 77 1.20 7.58 -1.62
CA LEU A 77 -0.05 8.28 -1.29
C LEU A 77 0.17 9.48 -0.37
N ARG A 78 1.25 9.48 0.42
CA ARG A 78 1.58 10.61 1.28
C ARG A 78 2.29 11.68 0.45
N PRO A 79 1.72 12.89 0.30
CA PRO A 79 2.47 13.99 -0.29
C PRO A 79 3.74 14.21 0.54
N ARG A 80 4.89 14.29 -0.14
CA ARG A 80 6.19 14.49 0.49
C ARG A 80 6.10 15.79 1.32
N PRO A 81 6.40 15.79 2.63
CA PRO A 81 6.51 17.05 3.34
C PRO A 81 7.61 17.85 2.66
N SER A 82 7.25 19.01 2.11
CA SER A 82 8.20 20.02 1.66
C SER A 82 9.18 20.26 2.80
N GLN A 83 10.46 20.00 2.55
CA GLN A 83 11.48 20.14 3.58
C GLN A 83 11.42 21.56 4.15
N PRO A 84 11.44 21.76 5.48
CA PRO A 84 11.65 23.08 6.02
C PRO A 84 13.04 23.53 5.57
N SER A 85 13.09 24.58 4.77
CA SER A 85 14.31 25.32 4.49
C SER A 85 14.81 25.86 5.82
N PHE A 86 15.84 25.23 6.37
CA PHE A 86 16.59 25.83 7.47
C PHE A 86 17.38 27.01 6.87
N SER A 87 17.00 28.22 7.27
CA SER A 87 17.76 29.46 7.05
C SER A 87 18.73 29.68 8.20
#